data_AF-A0A1S2V2J9-F1
#
_entry.id   AF-A0A1S2V2J9-F1
#
_cell.length_a   1.000
_cell.length_b   1.000
_cell.length_c   1.000
_cell.angle_alpha   90.00
_cell.angle_beta   90.00
_cell.angle_gamma   90.00
#
_symmetry.space_group_name_H-M   'P 1'
#
loop_
_entity.id
_entity.type
_entity.pdbx_description
1 polymer ?
#
loop_
_entity_poly.entity_id
_entity_poly.type
_entity_poly.pdbx_seq_one_letter_code
_entity_poly.pdbx_strand_id
1 'polypeptide(L)'
;MNRPLLWVGLLLACLFGGGAFYAWHKAIPYDEVVDRGPTPQARANPYLAAEYFLRQQGLAVEHANSLERLSNLPPKGNSLLLLGERSNMTPRQVDQLLDWAKSGGHLLVVAEALWDEETGKSGDLLLDRLNIHQTLSESFDEPASPRKKKAPGLTKLYVDNETAPAYFSFNTDFNLTDPKHLAQFSANSAKSSHLMQRNLGHGTVTVVTDSDLWKTPDIGKHDNAWLLWYLNQGTDVTLLFSSDVDDLLTLLIRYFPQALVALVALIALALWHAGMRQGPIQTPAPKARRQLQEHLKASADFLLRRSGQGTLLHALQRDIQRAARRRHPGFEHLETAEQWQVLERLTRQPSHIISQALGTPAAKRLTSADFCRQVAYLQTIRNAL
;
A
#
# COMPACT_ATOMS: atom_id res chain seq x y z
N MET A 1 -36.27 -30.06 73.73
CA MET A 1 -35.35 -30.09 72.57
C MET A 1 -34.89 -31.54 72.38
N ASN A 2 -35.35 -32.19 71.31
CA ASN A 2 -35.36 -33.64 71.21
C ASN A 2 -33.95 -34.21 71.11
N ARG A 3 -33.45 -34.78 72.22
CA ARG A 3 -32.20 -35.55 72.32
C ARG A 3 -31.93 -36.46 71.10
N PRO A 4 -32.90 -37.19 70.50
CA PRO A 4 -32.62 -38.00 69.32
C PRO A 4 -32.19 -37.20 68.08
N LEU A 5 -32.69 -35.97 67.90
CA LEU A 5 -32.34 -35.14 66.74
C LEU A 5 -30.88 -34.66 66.80
N LEU A 6 -30.37 -34.37 68.00
CA LEU A 6 -28.96 -34.01 68.23
C LEU A 6 -28.03 -35.19 67.95
N TRP A 7 -28.42 -36.41 68.36
CA TRP A 7 -27.63 -37.62 68.08
C TRP A 7 -27.62 -37.96 66.59
N VAL A 8 -28.73 -37.79 65.87
CA VAL A 8 -28.78 -37.98 64.41
C VAL A 8 -27.90 -36.97 63.68
N GLY A 9 -27.92 -35.70 64.11
CA GLY A 9 -27.05 -34.66 63.55
C GLY A 9 -25.56 -34.95 63.78
N LEU A 10 -25.20 -35.41 64.99
CA LEU A 10 -23.82 -35.75 65.34
C LEU A 10 -23.32 -36.99 64.57
N LEU A 11 -24.20 -37.98 64.35
CA LEU A 11 -23.89 -39.16 63.55
C LEU A 11 -23.67 -38.79 62.08
N LEU A 12 -24.54 -37.95 61.50
CA LEU A 12 -24.36 -37.44 60.13
C LEU A 12 -23.06 -36.63 59.99
N ALA A 13 -22.73 -35.78 60.95
CA ALA A 13 -21.48 -35.02 60.94
C ALA A 13 -20.25 -35.92 61.04
N CYS A 14 -20.28 -36.95 61.88
CA CYS A 14 -19.21 -37.96 61.94
C CYS A 14 -19.10 -38.76 60.64
N LEU A 15 -20.22 -39.09 59.99
CA LEU A 15 -20.24 -39.86 58.76
C LEU A 15 -19.70 -39.03 57.58
N PHE A 16 -20.08 -37.75 57.49
CA PHE A 16 -19.50 -36.81 56.53
C PHE A 16 -18.02 -36.52 56.80
N GLY A 17 -17.64 -36.30 58.06
CA GLY A 17 -16.25 -36.08 58.45
C GLY A 17 -15.37 -37.30 58.15
N GLY A 18 -15.85 -38.50 58.47
CA GLY A 18 -15.18 -39.76 58.16
C GLY A 18 -15.09 -40.01 56.65
N GLY A 19 -16.16 -39.71 55.89
CA GLY A 19 -16.17 -39.81 54.43
C GLY A 19 -15.20 -38.85 53.76
N ALA A 20 -15.15 -37.59 54.22
CA ALA A 20 -14.22 -36.58 53.72
C ALA A 20 -12.75 -36.95 54.05
N PHE A 21 -12.49 -37.44 55.26
CA PHE A 21 -11.17 -37.92 55.66
C PHE A 21 -10.73 -39.12 54.82
N TYR A 22 -11.62 -40.08 54.58
CA TYR A 22 -11.35 -41.24 53.73
C TYR A 22 -11.06 -40.82 52.28
N ALA A 23 -11.85 -39.90 51.72
CA ALA A 23 -11.64 -39.37 50.38
C ALA A 23 -10.30 -38.61 50.26
N TRP A 24 -9.93 -37.80 51.26
CA TRP A 24 -8.65 -37.10 51.31
C TRP A 24 -7.47 -38.08 51.40
N HIS A 25 -7.59 -39.12 52.24
CA HIS A 25 -6.53 -40.12 52.41
C HIS A 25 -6.37 -41.03 51.17
N LYS A 26 -7.42 -41.14 50.34
CA LYS A 26 -7.41 -41.85 49.05
C LYS A 26 -7.09 -40.94 47.87
N ALA A 27 -7.05 -39.62 48.05
CA ALA A 27 -6.67 -38.69 47.01
C ALA A 27 -5.15 -38.84 46.77
N ILE A 28 -4.80 -39.32 45.58
CA ILE A 28 -3.41 -39.44 45.15
C ILE A 28 -3.12 -38.18 44.33
N PRO A 29 -2.20 -37.30 44.77
CA PRO A 29 -1.78 -36.20 43.93
C PRO A 29 -1.14 -36.79 42.67
N TYR A 30 -1.62 -36.36 41.50
CA TYR A 30 -0.99 -36.70 40.24
C TYR A 30 -0.54 -35.40 39.57
N ASP A 31 0.68 -35.39 39.06
CA ASP A 31 1.21 -34.26 38.33
C ASP A 31 0.64 -34.30 36.91
N GLU A 32 -0.23 -33.34 36.60
CA GLU A 32 -0.72 -33.12 35.24
C GLU A 32 0.13 -32.03 34.58
N VAL A 33 0.87 -32.41 33.54
CA VAL A 33 1.57 -31.45 32.70
C VAL A 33 0.53 -30.77 31.82
N VAL A 34 0.04 -29.62 32.28
CA VAL A 34 -0.87 -28.78 31.49
C VAL A 34 -0.03 -27.97 30.50
N ASP A 35 -0.12 -28.33 29.23
CA ASP A 35 0.47 -27.55 28.15
C ASP A 35 -0.25 -26.20 28.04
N ARG A 36 0.44 -25.12 28.42
CA ARG A 36 -0.06 -23.74 28.29
C ARG A 36 0.18 -23.17 26.89
N GLY A 37 0.68 -23.99 25.98
CA GLY A 37 1.11 -23.60 24.66
C GLY A 37 2.40 -22.77 24.68
N PRO A 38 2.80 -22.24 23.51
CA PRO A 38 4.05 -21.50 23.38
C PRO A 38 4.04 -20.21 24.20
N THR A 39 5.19 -19.90 24.82
CA THR A 39 5.43 -18.63 25.51
C THR A 39 5.32 -17.45 24.53
N PRO A 40 5.04 -16.22 25.00
CA PRO A 40 4.99 -15.05 24.11
C PRO A 40 6.26 -14.87 23.28
N GLN A 41 7.43 -15.18 23.84
CA GLN A 41 8.71 -15.14 23.15
C GLN A 41 8.79 -16.18 22.02
N ALA A 42 8.34 -17.42 22.26
CA ALA A 42 8.29 -18.47 21.24
C ALA A 42 7.25 -18.20 20.14
N ARG A 43 6.19 -17.43 20.45
CA ARG A 43 5.23 -16.97 19.43
C ARG A 43 5.80 -15.88 18.55
N ALA A 44 6.55 -14.94 19.13
CA ALA A 44 7.16 -13.84 18.38
C ALA A 44 8.37 -14.29 17.55
N ASN A 45 9.08 -15.32 17.98
CA ASN A 45 10.26 -15.85 17.30
C ASN A 45 10.06 -17.34 16.97
N PRO A 46 9.70 -17.68 15.72
CA PRO A 46 9.55 -19.07 15.26
C PRO A 46 10.83 -19.90 15.38
N TYR A 47 12.00 -19.25 15.29
CA TYR A 47 13.33 -19.88 15.33
C TYR A 47 13.98 -19.83 16.73
N LEU A 48 13.21 -19.54 17.78
CA LEU A 48 13.76 -19.41 19.14
C LEU A 48 14.52 -20.68 19.59
N ALA A 49 13.97 -21.86 19.30
CA ALA A 49 14.64 -23.11 19.61
C ALA A 49 15.94 -23.31 18.81
N ALA A 50 15.99 -22.84 17.56
CA ALA A 50 17.20 -22.86 16.73
C ALA A 50 18.30 -21.97 17.30
N GLU A 51 17.95 -20.77 17.76
CA GLU A 51 18.91 -19.90 18.43
C GLU A 51 19.46 -20.55 19.71
N TYR A 52 18.59 -21.11 20.55
CA TYR A 52 19.03 -21.78 21.76
C TYR A 52 19.93 -22.98 21.47
N PHE A 53 19.57 -23.79 20.48
CA PHE A 53 20.37 -24.94 20.09
C PHE A 53 21.77 -24.51 19.64
N LEU A 54 21.87 -23.53 18.73
CA LEU A 54 23.17 -23.05 18.23
C LEU A 54 24.02 -22.42 19.35
N ARG A 55 23.41 -21.66 20.27
CA ARG A 55 24.11 -21.13 21.46
C ARG A 55 24.61 -22.24 22.38
N GLN A 56 23.85 -23.31 22.56
CA GLN A 56 24.27 -24.49 23.33
C GLN A 56 25.44 -25.23 22.67
N GLN A 57 25.57 -25.17 21.34
CA GLN A 57 26.72 -25.69 20.61
C GLN A 57 27.94 -24.74 20.63
N GLY A 58 27.86 -23.63 21.37
CA GLY A 58 28.97 -22.68 21.55
C GLY A 58 29.15 -21.66 20.42
N LEU A 59 28.19 -21.56 19.49
CA LEU A 59 28.19 -20.51 18.46
C LEU A 59 27.62 -19.21 19.02
N ALA A 60 28.17 -18.06 18.61
CA ALA A 60 27.52 -16.78 18.86
C ALA A 60 26.31 -16.63 17.92
N VAL A 61 25.14 -16.33 18.48
CA VAL A 61 23.90 -16.24 17.71
C VAL A 61 23.16 -14.95 18.01
N GLU A 62 23.00 -14.14 16.98
CA GLU A 62 22.25 -12.90 17.01
C GLU A 62 21.06 -12.96 16.05
N HIS A 63 20.01 -12.23 16.39
CA HIS A 63 18.84 -12.06 15.54
C HIS A 63 18.78 -10.61 15.04
N ALA A 64 18.53 -10.44 13.74
CA ALA A 64 18.36 -9.14 13.10
C ALA A 64 17.03 -9.08 12.34
N ASN A 65 16.36 -7.94 12.43
CA ASN A 65 15.10 -7.68 11.71
C ASN A 65 15.30 -7.02 10.33
N SER A 66 16.53 -6.57 10.02
CA SER A 66 16.79 -5.82 8.80
C SER A 66 18.20 -6.08 8.24
N LEU A 67 18.32 -5.86 6.94
CA LEU A 67 19.58 -5.93 6.19
C LEU A 67 20.58 -4.82 6.59
N GLU A 68 20.17 -3.82 7.39
CA GLU A 68 21.09 -2.79 7.89
C GLU A 68 22.25 -3.39 8.69
N ARG A 69 22.00 -4.53 9.35
CA ARG A 69 23.01 -5.29 10.09
C ARG A 69 24.22 -5.65 9.23
N LEU A 70 24.05 -5.82 7.92
CA LEU A 70 25.12 -6.14 6.97
C LEU A 70 26.23 -5.08 6.98
N SER A 71 25.91 -3.82 7.31
CA SER A 71 26.88 -2.72 7.36
C SER A 71 27.96 -2.92 8.44
N ASN A 72 27.60 -3.61 9.52
CA ASN A 72 28.48 -3.83 10.68
C ASN A 72 28.88 -5.31 10.84
N LEU A 73 28.45 -6.19 9.92
CA LEU A 73 28.74 -7.61 9.97
C LEU A 73 29.97 -7.90 9.10
N PRO A 74 31.14 -8.21 9.69
CA PRO A 74 32.31 -8.58 8.90
C PRO A 74 32.02 -9.89 8.14
N PRO A 75 32.46 -10.04 6.88
CA PRO A 75 32.14 -11.23 6.10
C PRO A 75 32.83 -12.48 6.63
N LYS A 76 34.14 -12.40 6.91
CA LYS A 76 34.91 -13.57 7.34
C LYS A 76 34.48 -14.04 8.74
N GLY A 77 34.29 -15.34 8.89
CA GLY A 77 33.91 -15.96 10.17
C GLY A 77 32.46 -15.69 10.60
N ASN A 78 31.63 -15.12 9.72
CA ASN A 78 30.23 -14.85 10.01
C ASN A 78 29.33 -15.52 8.97
N SER A 79 28.19 -16.01 9.44
CA SER A 79 27.13 -16.57 8.63
C SER A 79 25.86 -15.74 8.77
N LEU A 80 25.21 -15.45 7.65
CA LEU A 80 23.92 -14.77 7.60
C LEU A 80 22.86 -15.73 7.05
N LEU A 81 21.88 -16.05 7.89
CA LEU A 81 20.74 -16.90 7.55
C LEU A 81 19.56 -16.01 7.23
N LEU A 82 19.26 -15.86 5.95
CA LEU A 82 18.09 -15.14 5.45
C LEU A 82 16.90 -16.10 5.38
N LEU A 83 16.11 -16.14 6.46
CA LEU A 83 15.02 -17.10 6.65
C LEU A 83 13.63 -16.48 6.47
N GLY A 84 13.53 -15.14 6.45
CA GLY A 84 12.27 -14.41 6.26
C GLY A 84 12.08 -13.89 4.85
N GLU A 85 10.84 -13.52 4.53
CA GLU A 85 10.42 -13.04 3.21
C GLU A 85 11.26 -11.86 2.70
N ARG A 86 11.63 -11.91 1.41
CA ARG A 86 12.50 -10.90 0.76
C ARG A 86 11.94 -10.31 -0.52
N SER A 87 10.64 -10.44 -0.76
CA SER A 87 9.93 -9.90 -1.94
C SER A 87 10.19 -8.41 -2.21
N ASN A 88 10.52 -7.63 -1.18
CA ASN A 88 10.78 -6.19 -1.28
C ASN A 88 12.27 -5.80 -1.41
N MET A 89 13.20 -6.76 -1.57
CA MET A 89 14.62 -6.43 -1.72
C MET A 89 14.91 -5.69 -3.01
N THR A 90 15.62 -4.57 -2.90
CA THR A 90 16.07 -3.81 -4.07
C THR A 90 17.29 -4.46 -4.73
N PRO A 91 17.53 -4.26 -6.05
CA PRO A 91 18.71 -4.78 -6.73
C PRO A 91 20.04 -4.40 -6.05
N ARG A 92 20.12 -3.19 -5.48
CA ARG A 92 21.31 -2.73 -4.74
C ARG A 92 21.56 -3.53 -3.47
N GLN A 93 20.52 -3.86 -2.73
CA GLN A 93 20.64 -4.68 -1.52
C GLN A 93 21.06 -6.11 -1.86
N VAL A 94 20.56 -6.67 -2.96
CA VAL A 94 20.99 -7.99 -3.46
C VAL A 94 22.46 -7.97 -3.84
N ASP A 95 22.90 -6.97 -4.60
CA ASP A 95 24.30 -6.84 -5.00
C ASP A 95 25.22 -6.68 -3.76
N GLN A 96 24.84 -5.84 -2.79
CA GLN A 96 25.57 -5.67 -1.53
C GLN A 96 25.68 -6.98 -0.74
N LEU A 97 24.61 -7.76 -0.67
CA LEU A 97 24.58 -9.02 0.04
C LEU A 97 25.46 -10.09 -0.64
N LEU A 98 25.38 -10.18 -1.98
CA LEU A 98 26.23 -11.09 -2.75
C LEU A 98 27.70 -10.68 -2.68
N ASP A 99 28.01 -9.39 -2.65
CA ASP A 99 29.38 -8.90 -2.49
C ASP A 99 29.94 -9.16 -1.08
N TRP A 100 29.09 -9.09 -0.06
CA TRP A 100 29.44 -9.53 1.29
C TRP A 100 29.77 -11.04 1.32
N ALA A 101 28.92 -11.88 0.72
CA ALA A 101 29.18 -13.32 0.60
C ALA A 101 30.48 -13.59 -0.18
N LYS A 102 30.69 -12.91 -1.32
CA LYS A 102 31.94 -12.97 -2.11
C LYS A 102 33.19 -12.64 -1.29
N SER A 103 33.06 -11.78 -0.29
CA SER A 103 34.17 -11.31 0.54
C SER A 103 34.57 -12.30 1.66
N GLY A 104 33.88 -13.44 1.77
CA GLY A 104 34.20 -14.50 2.73
C GLY A 104 33.09 -14.85 3.71
N GLY A 105 31.89 -14.27 3.54
CA GLY A 105 30.72 -14.61 4.34
C GLY A 105 30.05 -15.89 3.87
N HIS A 106 29.43 -16.61 4.82
CA HIS A 106 28.50 -17.68 4.49
C HIS A 106 27.08 -17.10 4.45
N LEU A 107 26.41 -17.25 3.32
CA LEU A 107 25.04 -16.80 3.13
C LEU A 107 24.12 -18.02 2.95
N LEU A 108 23.15 -18.17 3.84
CA LEU A 108 22.10 -19.17 3.69
C LEU A 108 20.78 -18.48 3.34
N VAL A 109 20.11 -18.93 2.28
CA VAL A 109 18.84 -18.36 1.81
C VAL A 109 17.81 -19.45 1.56
N VAL A 110 16.54 -19.14 1.85
CA VAL A 110 15.40 -20.01 1.54
C VAL A 110 14.86 -19.65 0.17
N ALA A 111 14.67 -20.59 -0.75
CA ALA A 111 14.06 -20.29 -2.04
C ALA A 111 12.56 -19.98 -1.86
N GLU A 112 12.15 -18.75 -2.17
CA GLU A 112 10.81 -18.23 -1.88
C GLU A 112 9.88 -18.17 -3.11
N ALA A 113 10.44 -18.26 -4.32
CA ALA A 113 9.69 -18.02 -5.54
C ALA A 113 9.98 -19.09 -6.60
N LEU A 114 8.90 -19.55 -7.23
CA LEU A 114 8.97 -20.51 -8.32
C LEU A 114 9.52 -19.84 -9.58
N TRP A 115 10.36 -20.58 -10.30
CA TRP A 115 10.87 -20.19 -11.59
C TRP A 115 9.75 -20.18 -12.63
N ASP A 116 9.64 -19.08 -13.35
CA ASP A 116 8.76 -18.94 -14.51
C ASP A 116 9.58 -19.08 -15.80
N GLU A 117 9.32 -20.17 -16.52
CA GLU A 117 9.99 -20.48 -17.78
C GLU A 117 9.63 -19.49 -18.90
N GLU A 118 8.45 -18.88 -18.87
CA GLU A 118 8.01 -17.93 -19.91
C GLU A 118 8.74 -16.59 -19.79
N THR A 119 8.91 -16.09 -18.56
CA THR A 119 9.60 -14.82 -18.31
C THR A 119 11.11 -14.98 -18.08
N GLY A 120 11.57 -16.22 -17.86
CA GLY A 120 12.97 -16.54 -17.57
C GLY A 120 13.46 -15.92 -16.27
N LYS A 121 12.57 -15.79 -15.27
CA LYS A 121 12.82 -15.20 -13.95
C LYS A 121 11.92 -15.87 -12.90
N SER A 122 12.33 -15.85 -11.64
CA SER A 122 11.49 -16.31 -10.52
C SER A 122 10.73 -15.17 -9.82
N GLY A 123 11.15 -13.92 -10.05
CA GLY A 123 10.73 -12.77 -9.22
C GLY A 123 11.56 -12.63 -7.94
N ASP A 124 12.39 -13.62 -7.61
CA ASP A 124 13.42 -13.52 -6.59
C ASP A 124 14.77 -13.14 -7.22
N LEU A 125 15.12 -11.87 -7.05
CA LEU A 125 16.35 -11.31 -7.61
C LEU A 125 17.62 -12.04 -7.15
N LEU A 126 17.62 -12.64 -5.96
CA LEU A 126 18.80 -13.30 -5.42
C LEU A 126 19.00 -14.67 -6.09
N LEU A 127 17.92 -15.45 -6.21
CA LEU A 127 17.93 -16.74 -6.93
C LEU A 127 18.27 -16.56 -8.41
N ASP A 128 17.66 -15.56 -9.06
CA ASP A 128 17.93 -15.23 -10.47
C ASP A 128 19.42 -14.90 -10.70
N ARG A 129 20.07 -14.18 -9.77
CA ARG A 129 21.50 -13.87 -9.84
C ARG A 129 22.39 -15.08 -9.58
N LEU A 130 21.98 -15.98 -8.69
CA LEU A 130 22.68 -17.22 -8.40
C LEU A 130 22.48 -18.26 -9.53
N ASN A 131 21.46 -18.11 -10.37
CA ASN A 131 21.02 -19.07 -11.39
C ASN A 131 20.61 -20.41 -10.75
N ILE A 132 19.90 -20.34 -9.62
CA ILE A 132 19.30 -21.52 -8.97
C ILE A 132 17.80 -21.35 -9.10
N HIS A 133 17.12 -22.35 -9.66
CA HIS A 133 15.70 -22.29 -9.96
C HIS A 133 14.95 -23.22 -9.02
N GLN A 134 13.88 -22.71 -8.41
CA GLN A 134 12.95 -23.52 -7.65
C GLN A 134 11.75 -23.87 -8.53
N THR A 135 11.37 -25.14 -8.58
CA THR A 135 10.17 -25.60 -9.26
C THR A 135 9.34 -26.46 -8.32
N LEU A 136 8.07 -26.69 -8.68
CA LEU A 136 7.29 -27.72 -8.01
C LEU A 136 7.85 -29.08 -8.41
N SER A 137 8.01 -29.96 -7.43
CA SER A 137 8.35 -31.36 -7.69
C SER A 137 7.27 -31.99 -8.56
N GLU A 138 7.66 -32.74 -9.60
CA GLU A 138 6.71 -33.52 -10.39
C GLU A 138 6.09 -34.62 -9.52
N SER A 139 4.95 -34.30 -8.89
CA SER A 139 4.06 -35.30 -8.34
C SER A 139 3.36 -35.96 -9.52
N PHE A 140 3.91 -37.07 -10.03
CA PHE A 140 3.10 -37.95 -10.89
C PHE A 140 1.78 -38.26 -10.16
N ASP A 141 0.68 -37.83 -10.78
CA ASP A 141 -0.72 -38.07 -10.44
C ASP A 141 -1.02 -39.58 -10.46
N GLU A 142 -0.45 -40.35 -9.53
CA GLU A 142 -1.12 -41.57 -9.09
C GLU A 142 -1.97 -41.21 -7.86
N PRO A 143 -3.31 -41.32 -7.95
CA PRO A 143 -4.15 -41.11 -6.79
C PRO A 143 -3.72 -42.09 -5.70
N ALA A 144 -3.12 -41.54 -4.64
CA ALA A 144 -2.56 -42.32 -3.56
C ALA A 144 -3.67 -43.20 -2.96
N SER A 145 -3.52 -44.52 -3.07
CA SER A 145 -4.42 -45.45 -2.40
C SER A 145 -4.36 -45.19 -0.89
N PRO A 146 -5.50 -45.09 -0.17
CA PRO A 146 -5.56 -44.63 1.23
C PRO A 146 -4.95 -45.60 2.26
N ARG A 147 -4.17 -46.61 1.84
CA ARG A 147 -3.69 -47.71 2.69
C ARG A 147 -2.18 -47.79 2.87
N LYS A 148 -1.37 -46.97 2.20
CA LYS A 148 0.06 -46.88 2.49
C LYS A 148 0.33 -45.53 3.16
N LYS A 149 0.66 -45.55 4.46
CA LYS A 149 1.35 -44.42 5.10
C LYS A 149 2.62 -44.18 4.25
N LYS A 150 2.60 -43.16 3.38
CA LYS A 150 3.82 -42.71 2.71
C LYS A 150 4.78 -42.36 3.84
N ALA A 151 5.89 -43.09 3.96
CA ALA A 151 7.00 -42.57 4.74
C ALA A 151 7.33 -41.19 4.16
N PRO A 152 7.45 -40.14 4.99
CA PRO A 152 7.81 -38.82 4.48
C PRO A 152 9.08 -38.97 3.65
N GLY A 153 9.11 -38.32 2.48
CA GLY A 153 10.26 -38.34 1.59
C GLY A 153 11.40 -37.53 2.21
N LEU A 154 12.02 -38.05 3.27
CA LEU A 154 13.09 -37.37 3.98
C LEU A 154 14.27 -37.17 3.04
N THR A 155 14.82 -35.96 3.11
CA THR A 155 16.05 -35.62 2.40
C THR A 155 17.20 -36.33 3.08
N LYS A 156 18.04 -36.98 2.28
CA LYS A 156 19.22 -37.68 2.78
C LYS A 156 20.45 -36.86 2.46
N LEU A 157 21.32 -36.74 3.45
CA LEU A 157 22.63 -36.16 3.26
C LEU A 157 23.71 -37.14 3.66
N TYR A 158 24.64 -37.36 2.73
CA TYR A 158 25.85 -38.12 2.99
C TYR A 158 26.94 -37.12 3.33
N VAL A 159 27.44 -37.20 4.55
CA VAL A 159 28.59 -36.42 4.99
C VAL A 159 29.82 -37.22 4.64
N ASP A 160 30.85 -36.54 4.11
CA ASP A 160 32.12 -37.18 3.84
C ASP A 160 32.65 -37.84 5.11
N ASN A 161 33.01 -39.13 5.01
CA ASN A 161 33.56 -39.96 6.09
C ASN A 161 32.55 -40.56 7.10
N GLU A 162 31.23 -40.48 6.86
CA GLU A 162 30.20 -41.19 7.65
C GLU A 162 29.40 -42.20 6.81
N THR A 163 29.13 -43.38 7.37
CA THR A 163 28.43 -44.48 6.69
C THR A 163 26.90 -44.39 6.74
N ALA A 164 26.35 -43.61 7.67
CA ALA A 164 24.91 -43.42 7.81
C ALA A 164 24.49 -42.04 7.26
N PRO A 165 23.45 -41.96 6.41
CA PRO A 165 22.95 -40.67 5.97
C PRO A 165 22.20 -39.96 7.10
N ALA A 166 22.36 -38.64 7.19
CA ALA A 166 21.51 -37.78 8.01
C ALA A 166 20.17 -37.54 7.29
N TYR A 167 19.07 -37.49 8.06
CA TYR A 167 17.72 -37.35 7.54
C TYR A 167 17.11 -36.00 7.92
N PHE A 168 16.58 -35.30 6.93
CA PHE A 168 15.97 -33.97 7.12
C PHE A 168 14.56 -33.90 6.57
N SER A 169 13.72 -33.13 7.25
CA SER A 169 12.29 -32.98 6.92
C SER A 169 12.00 -31.73 6.09
N PHE A 170 12.72 -31.55 4.97
CA PHE A 170 12.38 -30.53 3.98
C PHE A 170 11.02 -30.81 3.33
N ASN A 171 10.37 -29.76 2.85
CA ASN A 171 9.13 -29.82 2.10
C ASN A 171 9.39 -30.42 0.70
N THR A 172 8.89 -31.63 0.49
CA THR A 172 9.07 -32.38 -0.76
C THR A 172 8.34 -31.81 -1.96
N ASP A 173 7.43 -30.85 -1.76
CA ASP A 173 6.64 -30.24 -2.84
C ASP A 173 7.49 -29.33 -3.73
N PHE A 174 8.66 -28.90 -3.25
CA PHE A 174 9.59 -28.07 -3.99
C PHE A 174 10.85 -28.84 -4.42
N ASN A 175 11.47 -28.36 -5.48
CA ASN A 175 12.70 -28.90 -6.03
C ASN A 175 13.63 -27.75 -6.45
N LEU A 176 14.90 -27.82 -6.06
CA LEU A 176 15.94 -26.93 -6.57
C LEU A 176 16.61 -27.55 -7.78
N THR A 177 16.88 -26.70 -8.76
CA THR A 177 17.65 -27.06 -9.96
C THR A 177 18.74 -26.01 -10.19
N ASP A 178 19.89 -26.48 -10.64
CA ASP A 178 21.03 -25.64 -11.01
C ASP A 178 21.37 -25.91 -12.48
N PRO A 179 20.82 -25.11 -13.41
CA PRO A 179 21.02 -25.29 -14.84
C PRO A 179 22.49 -25.14 -15.28
N LYS A 180 23.31 -24.46 -14.47
CA LYS A 180 24.72 -24.19 -14.79
C LYS A 180 25.67 -25.15 -14.08
N HIS A 181 25.15 -26.06 -13.24
CA HIS A 181 25.93 -27.04 -12.47
C HIS A 181 27.10 -26.40 -11.69
N LEU A 182 26.84 -25.24 -11.07
CA LEU A 182 27.79 -24.47 -10.27
C LEU A 182 27.78 -24.86 -8.79
N ALA A 183 26.73 -25.54 -8.32
CA ALA A 183 26.63 -26.11 -6.99
C ALA A 183 27.65 -27.24 -6.82
N GLN A 184 28.41 -27.18 -5.74
CA GLN A 184 29.40 -28.19 -5.40
C GLN A 184 28.80 -29.32 -4.58
N PHE A 185 27.72 -29.02 -3.88
CA PHE A 185 27.09 -29.93 -2.95
C PHE A 185 25.58 -29.77 -3.01
N SER A 186 24.86 -30.89 -2.93
CA SER A 186 23.41 -30.90 -2.84
C SER A 186 22.90 -32.00 -1.90
N ALA A 187 21.78 -31.72 -1.23
CA ALA A 187 21.06 -32.71 -0.44
C ALA A 187 19.73 -33.03 -1.12
N ASN A 188 19.46 -34.32 -1.32
CA ASN A 188 18.35 -34.77 -2.16
C ASN A 188 17.41 -35.72 -1.40
N SER A 189 16.13 -35.58 -1.68
CA SER A 189 15.13 -36.59 -1.38
C SER A 189 15.12 -37.64 -2.50
N ALA A 190 14.16 -38.57 -2.46
CA ALA A 190 13.97 -39.56 -3.52
C ALA A 190 13.65 -38.94 -4.89
N LYS A 191 13.13 -37.71 -4.95
CA LYS A 191 12.61 -37.10 -6.19
C LYS A 191 13.06 -35.66 -6.44
N SER A 192 13.63 -34.98 -5.45
CA SER A 192 13.91 -33.55 -5.51
C SER A 192 15.16 -33.17 -4.72
N SER A 193 15.84 -32.12 -5.15
CA SER A 193 16.96 -31.51 -4.43
C SER A 193 16.43 -30.42 -3.51
N HIS A 194 16.82 -30.46 -2.24
CA HIS A 194 16.31 -29.54 -1.19
C HIS A 194 17.33 -28.55 -0.68
N LEU A 195 18.61 -28.84 -0.89
CA LEU A 195 19.71 -27.98 -0.50
C LEU A 195 20.73 -27.97 -1.63
N MET A 196 21.25 -26.79 -1.96
CA MET A 196 22.37 -26.61 -2.87
C MET A 196 23.36 -25.63 -2.27
N GLN A 197 24.63 -26.01 -2.20
CA GLN A 197 25.70 -25.14 -1.74
C GLN A 197 26.69 -24.88 -2.87
N ARG A 198 27.08 -23.62 -2.99
CA ARG A 198 27.98 -23.12 -4.03
C ARG A 198 29.01 -22.16 -3.43
N ASN A 199 30.25 -22.26 -3.86
CA ASN A 199 31.27 -21.26 -3.52
C ASN A 199 31.04 -19.99 -4.34
N LEU A 200 31.10 -18.85 -3.65
CA LEU A 200 30.96 -17.53 -4.24
C LEU A 200 32.11 -16.66 -3.75
N GLY A 201 33.07 -16.37 -4.63
CA GLY A 201 34.29 -15.65 -4.26
C GLY A 201 35.09 -16.40 -3.18
N HIS A 202 35.32 -15.75 -2.04
CA HIS A 202 35.96 -16.32 -0.86
C HIS A 202 34.99 -16.93 0.16
N GLY A 203 33.69 -16.79 -0.06
CA GLY A 203 32.64 -17.32 0.82
C GLY A 203 31.80 -18.40 0.15
N THR A 204 30.67 -18.68 0.76
CA THR A 204 29.76 -19.76 0.35
C THR A 204 28.33 -19.27 0.36
N VAL A 205 27.52 -19.79 -0.55
CA VAL A 205 26.07 -19.56 -0.58
C VAL A 205 25.37 -20.91 -0.53
N THR A 206 24.47 -21.07 0.43
CA THR A 206 23.62 -22.24 0.57
C THR A 206 22.18 -21.84 0.30
N VAL A 207 21.54 -22.48 -0.67
CA VAL A 207 20.12 -22.31 -0.98
C VAL A 207 19.37 -23.54 -0.50
N VAL A 208 18.28 -23.35 0.24
CA VAL A 208 17.38 -24.42 0.70
C VAL A 208 15.95 -24.20 0.19
N THR A 209 15.15 -25.25 0.05
CA THR A 209 13.74 -25.14 -0.39
C THR A 209 12.84 -24.49 0.65
N ASP A 210 13.06 -24.78 1.92
CA ASP A 210 12.30 -24.22 3.05
C ASP A 210 13.19 -24.12 4.30
N SER A 211 12.70 -23.38 5.29
CA SER A 211 13.31 -23.28 6.63
C SER A 211 12.42 -23.82 7.74
N ASP A 212 11.31 -24.49 7.40
CA ASP A 212 10.33 -24.98 8.37
C ASP A 212 10.95 -26.01 9.31
N LEU A 213 11.88 -26.83 8.79
CA LEU A 213 12.65 -27.78 9.58
C LEU A 213 13.41 -27.15 10.77
N TRP A 214 13.71 -25.85 10.73
CA TRP A 214 14.40 -25.14 11.82
C TRP A 214 13.47 -24.32 12.71
N LYS A 215 12.17 -24.31 12.42
CA LYS A 215 11.19 -23.71 13.33
C LYS A 215 11.04 -24.57 14.59
N THR A 216 10.62 -23.93 15.66
CA THR A 216 10.47 -24.52 17.00
C THR A 216 9.73 -25.87 17.03
N PRO A 217 8.65 -26.11 16.24
CA PRO A 217 7.96 -27.40 16.25
C PRO A 217 8.75 -28.57 15.63
N ASP A 218 9.68 -28.29 14.72
CA ASP A 218 10.28 -29.28 13.83
C ASP A 218 11.78 -29.46 14.02
N ILE A 219 12.47 -28.51 14.66
CA ILE A 219 13.92 -28.58 14.87
C ILE A 219 14.38 -29.79 15.68
N GLY A 220 13.56 -30.25 16.63
CA GLY A 220 13.84 -31.44 17.44
C GLY A 220 13.53 -32.77 16.72
N LYS A 221 13.02 -32.74 15.49
CA LYS A 221 12.68 -33.94 14.71
C LYS A 221 13.85 -34.29 13.78
N HIS A 222 14.10 -35.60 13.62
CA HIS A 222 15.17 -36.13 12.76
C HIS A 222 16.53 -35.43 13.06
N ASP A 223 17.33 -35.16 12.03
CA ASP A 223 18.63 -34.51 12.15
C ASP A 223 18.58 -33.01 11.78
N ASN A 224 17.40 -32.39 11.87
CA ASN A 224 17.18 -31.00 11.44
C ASN A 224 18.08 -30.00 12.17
N ALA A 225 18.20 -30.14 13.50
CA ALA A 225 19.09 -29.32 14.32
C ALA A 225 20.57 -29.53 13.93
N TRP A 226 20.96 -30.78 13.68
CA TRP A 226 22.33 -31.11 13.28
C TRP A 226 22.69 -30.43 11.96
N LEU A 227 21.80 -30.42 10.97
CA LEU A 227 22.03 -29.72 9.71
C LEU A 227 22.28 -28.21 9.91
N LEU A 228 21.48 -27.58 10.77
CA LEU A 228 21.64 -26.16 11.06
C LEU A 228 23.03 -25.86 11.63
N TRP A 229 23.49 -26.69 12.57
CA TRP A 229 24.83 -26.54 13.15
C TRP A 229 25.93 -26.87 12.13
N TYR A 230 25.78 -27.96 11.36
CA TYR A 230 26.74 -28.40 10.35
C TYR A 230 27.03 -27.31 9.32
N LEU A 231 25.98 -26.62 8.84
CA LEU A 231 26.12 -25.54 7.88
C LEU A 231 26.84 -24.31 8.45
N ASN A 232 26.87 -24.13 9.77
CA ASN A 232 27.37 -22.93 10.43
C ASN A 232 28.60 -23.16 11.32
N GLN A 233 29.29 -24.29 11.16
CA GLN A 233 30.46 -24.62 11.97
C GLN A 233 31.57 -23.56 11.81
N GLY A 234 32.07 -23.07 12.94
CA GLY A 234 33.18 -22.12 12.97
C GLY A 234 32.80 -20.70 12.52
N THR A 235 31.51 -20.37 12.47
CA THR A 235 31.01 -19.03 12.15
C THR A 235 30.06 -18.49 13.21
N ASP A 236 30.09 -17.17 13.42
CA ASP A 236 29.09 -16.46 14.21
C ASP A 236 27.83 -16.29 13.36
N VAL A 237 26.68 -16.67 13.91
CA VAL A 237 25.43 -16.81 13.16
C VAL A 237 24.53 -15.60 13.40
N THR A 238 24.15 -14.92 12.33
CA THR A 238 23.10 -13.90 12.35
C THR A 238 21.86 -14.44 11.63
N LEU A 239 20.75 -14.61 12.36
CA LEU A 239 19.46 -14.98 11.77
C LEU A 239 18.70 -13.71 11.39
N LEU A 240 18.43 -13.56 10.10
CA LEU A 240 17.63 -12.49 9.55
C LEU A 240 16.25 -13.03 9.15
N PHE A 241 15.25 -12.65 9.91
CA PHE A 241 13.85 -12.87 9.59
C PHE A 241 13.03 -11.71 10.15
N SER A 242 11.97 -11.34 9.43
CA SER A 242 10.99 -10.42 9.98
C SER A 242 10.15 -11.20 10.99
N SER A 243 10.17 -10.79 12.26
CA SER A 243 9.17 -11.28 13.21
C SER A 243 7.81 -10.74 12.76
N ASP A 244 6.80 -11.61 12.64
CA ASP A 244 5.43 -11.17 12.35
C ASP A 244 5.00 -10.18 13.43
N VAL A 245 5.01 -8.89 13.08
CA VAL A 245 4.50 -7.85 13.95
C VAL A 245 2.99 -7.85 13.80
N ASP A 246 2.29 -8.03 14.93
CA ASP A 246 0.84 -7.83 14.98
C ASP A 246 0.51 -6.47 14.34
N ASP A 247 -0.51 -6.42 13.48
CA ASP A 247 -0.95 -5.17 12.85
C ASP A 247 -1.26 -4.09 13.89
N LEU A 248 -1.09 -2.82 13.54
CA LEU A 248 -1.27 -1.69 14.44
C LEU A 248 -2.68 -1.68 15.05
N LEU A 249 -3.71 -2.09 14.29
CA LEU A 249 -5.07 -2.21 14.79
C LEU A 249 -5.19 -3.34 15.83
N THR A 250 -4.56 -4.48 15.59
CA THR A 250 -4.47 -5.61 16.54
C THR A 250 -3.77 -5.18 17.83
N LEU A 251 -2.66 -4.44 17.71
CA LEU A 251 -1.92 -3.87 18.85
C LEU A 251 -2.76 -2.87 19.64
N LEU A 252 -3.47 -1.96 18.97
CA LEU A 252 -4.35 -0.98 19.60
C LEU A 252 -5.50 -1.64 20.37
N ILE A 253 -6.13 -2.67 19.80
CA ILE A 253 -7.22 -3.39 20.47
C ILE A 253 -6.70 -4.16 21.68
N ARG A 254 -5.54 -4.83 21.56
CA ARG A 254 -4.97 -5.66 22.62
C ARG A 254 -4.47 -4.83 23.81
N TYR A 255 -3.77 -3.72 23.55
CA TYR A 255 -3.08 -2.96 24.60
C TYR A 255 -3.75 -1.63 24.96
N PHE A 256 -4.55 -1.03 24.07
CA PHE A 256 -5.16 0.30 24.27
C PHE A 256 -6.69 0.33 24.06
N PRO A 257 -7.46 -0.61 24.62
CA PRO A 257 -8.91 -0.63 24.42
C PRO A 257 -9.61 0.60 25.00
N GLN A 258 -9.13 1.17 26.12
CA GLN A 258 -9.73 2.37 26.70
C GLN A 258 -9.57 3.60 25.80
N ALA A 259 -8.44 3.72 25.09
CA ALA A 259 -8.19 4.82 24.16
C ALA A 259 -9.12 4.76 22.95
N LEU A 260 -9.38 3.55 22.42
CA LEU A 260 -10.35 3.34 21.34
C LEU A 260 -11.76 3.71 21.77
N VAL A 261 -12.19 3.30 22.97
CA VAL A 261 -13.51 3.68 23.51
C VAL A 261 -13.63 5.20 23.66
N ALA A 262 -12.59 5.86 24.19
CA ALA A 262 -12.56 7.32 24.31
C ALA A 262 -12.61 8.02 22.94
N LEU A 263 -11.89 7.50 21.93
CA LEU A 263 -11.92 8.01 20.56
C LEU A 263 -13.32 7.90 19.96
N VAL A 264 -13.97 6.75 20.09
CA VAL A 264 -15.35 6.54 19.59
C VAL A 264 -16.33 7.48 20.31
N ALA A 265 -16.20 7.64 21.63
CA ALA A 265 -17.02 8.57 22.40
C ALA A 265 -16.81 10.02 21.95
N LEU A 266 -15.57 10.44 21.70
CA LEU A 266 -15.25 11.78 21.18
C LEU A 266 -15.83 12.00 19.79
N ILE A 267 -15.73 11.02 18.89
CA ILE A 267 -16.34 11.09 17.56
C ILE A 267 -17.86 11.21 17.67
N ALA A 268 -18.51 10.43 18.54
CA ALA A 268 -19.94 10.51 18.78
C ALA A 268 -20.35 11.89 19.32
N LEU A 269 -19.60 12.43 20.29
CA LEU A 269 -19.84 13.78 20.83
C LEU A 269 -19.59 14.88 19.80
N ALA A 270 -18.57 14.74 18.95
CA ALA A 270 -18.26 15.70 17.89
C ALA A 270 -19.36 15.69 16.81
N LEU A 271 -19.82 14.51 16.40
CA LEU A 271 -20.95 14.36 15.48
C LEU A 271 -22.25 14.89 16.09
N TRP A 272 -22.47 14.63 17.38
CA TRP A 272 -23.60 15.21 18.12
C TRP A 272 -23.52 16.74 18.14
N HIS A 273 -22.35 17.30 18.45
CA HIS A 273 -22.13 18.73 18.47
C HIS A 273 -22.33 19.37 17.09
N ALA A 274 -21.78 18.77 16.02
CA ALA A 274 -21.93 19.24 14.65
C ALA A 274 -23.37 19.06 14.11
N GLY A 275 -24.07 18.01 14.55
CA GLY A 275 -25.46 17.73 14.19
C GLY A 275 -26.47 18.60 14.94
N MET A 276 -26.11 19.13 16.11
CA MET A 276 -26.90 20.11 16.83
C MET A 276 -26.89 21.44 16.05
N ARG A 277 -27.90 21.62 15.19
CA ARG A 277 -28.20 22.90 14.54
C ARG A 277 -28.61 23.92 15.60
N GLN A 278 -27.64 24.67 16.11
CA GLN A 278 -27.86 25.82 16.97
C GLN A 278 -27.78 27.08 16.11
N GLY A 279 -28.94 27.55 15.65
CA GLY A 279 -29.05 28.81 14.92
C GLY A 279 -30.43 29.04 14.31
N PRO A 280 -30.92 30.29 14.26
CA PRO A 280 -32.14 30.60 13.53
C PRO A 280 -31.96 30.29 12.05
N ILE A 281 -32.98 29.72 11.43
CA ILE A 281 -32.99 29.37 10.00
C ILE A 281 -32.82 30.67 9.21
N GLN A 282 -31.61 30.93 8.70
CA GLN A 282 -31.39 32.05 7.79
C GLN A 282 -32.02 31.69 6.45
N THR A 283 -33.02 32.47 6.04
CA THR A 283 -33.60 32.35 4.71
C THR A 283 -32.51 32.65 3.68
N PRO A 284 -32.25 31.77 2.70
CA PRO A 284 -31.25 32.02 1.67
C PRO A 284 -31.55 33.35 0.97
N ALA A 285 -30.52 34.17 0.78
CA ALA A 285 -30.66 35.47 0.15
C ALA A 285 -31.41 35.32 -1.19
N PRO A 286 -32.49 36.09 -1.43
CA PRO A 286 -33.25 35.98 -2.65
C PRO A 286 -32.32 36.25 -3.84
N LYS A 287 -32.28 35.31 -4.79
CA LYS A 287 -31.51 35.47 -6.03
C LYS A 287 -31.94 36.79 -6.68
N ALA A 288 -30.99 37.68 -6.95
CA ALA A 288 -31.21 38.94 -7.65
C ALA A 288 -31.83 38.68 -9.05
N ARG A 289 -33.15 38.60 -9.11
CA ARG A 289 -33.91 38.39 -10.33
C ARG A 289 -34.20 39.78 -10.93
N ARG A 290 -33.75 39.99 -12.18
CA ARG A 290 -34.30 40.98 -13.15
C ARG A 290 -34.01 42.49 -12.99
N GLN A 291 -33.02 42.93 -12.23
CA GLN A 291 -32.73 44.38 -12.12
C GLN A 291 -31.91 45.00 -13.27
N LEU A 292 -31.27 44.21 -14.14
CA LEU A 292 -30.45 44.78 -15.23
C LEU A 292 -31.30 45.58 -16.23
N GLN A 293 -32.47 45.08 -16.59
CA GLN A 293 -33.38 45.79 -17.51
C GLN A 293 -33.91 47.08 -16.91
N GLU A 294 -34.23 47.08 -15.62
CA GLU A 294 -34.69 48.28 -14.91
C GLU A 294 -33.58 49.32 -14.81
N HIS A 295 -32.35 48.88 -14.52
CA HIS A 295 -31.20 49.79 -14.45
C HIS A 295 -30.84 50.36 -15.83
N LEU A 296 -30.89 49.55 -16.90
CA LEU A 296 -30.69 50.02 -18.27
C LEU A 296 -31.78 51.01 -18.69
N LYS A 297 -33.05 50.72 -18.37
CA LYS A 297 -34.17 51.62 -18.66
C LYS A 297 -34.05 52.94 -17.89
N ALA A 298 -33.76 52.88 -16.59
CA ALA A 298 -33.56 54.06 -15.77
C ALA A 298 -32.37 54.91 -16.25
N SER A 299 -31.27 54.27 -16.64
CA SER A 299 -30.09 54.95 -17.20
C SER A 299 -30.41 55.61 -18.54
N ALA A 300 -31.14 54.92 -19.42
CA ALA A 300 -31.56 55.46 -20.72
C ALA A 300 -32.52 56.65 -20.57
N ASP A 301 -33.52 56.55 -19.69
CA ASP A 301 -34.46 57.63 -19.40
C ASP A 301 -33.75 58.84 -18.79
N PHE A 302 -32.78 58.62 -17.89
CA PHE A 302 -31.98 59.68 -17.29
C PHE A 302 -31.14 60.43 -18.33
N LEU A 303 -30.44 59.70 -19.21
CA LEU A 303 -29.65 60.31 -20.29
C LEU A 303 -30.54 61.09 -21.26
N LEU A 304 -31.69 60.53 -21.67
CA LEU A 304 -32.62 61.22 -22.56
C LEU A 304 -33.15 62.53 -21.96
N ARG A 305 -33.42 62.55 -20.64
CA ARG A 305 -33.92 63.74 -19.93
C ARG A 305 -32.85 64.81 -19.72
N ARG A 306 -31.61 64.43 -19.40
CA ARG A 306 -30.55 65.37 -18.99
C ARG A 306 -29.65 65.83 -20.14
N SER A 307 -29.35 64.97 -21.10
CA SER A 307 -28.41 65.26 -22.21
C SER A 307 -29.08 65.28 -23.58
N GLY A 308 -30.37 64.99 -23.67
CA GLY A 308 -31.17 65.10 -24.89
C GLY A 308 -30.86 64.04 -25.96
N GLN A 309 -31.66 64.03 -27.03
CA GLN A 309 -31.57 63.05 -28.13
C GLN A 309 -30.24 63.13 -28.91
N GLY A 310 -29.69 64.35 -29.09
CA GLY A 310 -28.49 64.56 -29.89
C GLY A 310 -27.24 63.89 -29.33
N THR A 311 -27.11 63.81 -28.00
CA THR A 311 -25.97 63.14 -27.35
C THR A 311 -26.00 61.62 -27.55
N LEU A 312 -27.19 61.01 -27.55
CA LEU A 312 -27.37 59.58 -27.84
C LEU A 312 -27.03 59.25 -29.30
N LEU A 313 -27.46 60.09 -30.24
CA LEU A 313 -27.12 59.94 -31.67
C LEU A 313 -25.62 60.10 -31.91
N HIS A 314 -24.99 61.10 -31.30
CA HIS A 314 -23.54 61.28 -31.40
C HIS A 314 -22.75 60.13 -30.78
N ALA A 315 -23.23 59.53 -29.70
CA ALA A 315 -22.59 58.34 -29.13
C ALA A 315 -22.62 57.16 -30.13
N LEU A 316 -23.75 56.94 -30.81
CA LEU A 316 -23.86 55.91 -31.85
C LEU A 316 -23.00 56.23 -33.09
N GLN A 317 -22.98 57.48 -33.55
CA GLN A 317 -22.13 57.91 -34.67
C GLN A 317 -20.65 57.71 -34.37
N ARG A 318 -20.19 58.04 -33.14
CA ARG A 318 -18.81 57.80 -32.70
C ARG A 318 -18.48 56.31 -32.64
N ASP A 319 -19.41 55.48 -32.19
CA ASP A 319 -19.23 54.03 -32.17
C ASP A 319 -19.09 53.45 -33.59
N ILE A 320 -19.87 53.94 -34.56
CA ILE A 320 -19.72 53.57 -35.99
C ILE A 320 -18.34 53.99 -36.50
N GLN A 321 -17.90 55.22 -36.24
CA GLN A 321 -16.57 55.69 -36.63
C GLN A 321 -15.46 54.85 -35.99
N ARG A 322 -15.59 54.46 -34.71
CA ARG A 322 -14.64 53.55 -34.04
C ARG A 322 -14.62 52.16 -34.68
N ALA A 323 -15.77 51.60 -35.03
CA ALA A 323 -15.86 50.31 -35.71
C ALA A 323 -15.22 50.38 -37.11
N ALA A 324 -15.52 51.43 -37.87
CA ALA A 324 -14.95 51.66 -39.19
C ALA A 324 -13.41 51.79 -39.14
N ARG A 325 -12.86 52.52 -38.17
CA ARG A 325 -11.40 52.64 -37.94
C ARG A 325 -10.71 51.30 -37.71
N ARG A 326 -11.38 50.35 -37.04
CA ARG A 326 -10.82 49.00 -36.82
C ARG A 326 -10.76 48.18 -38.09
N ARG A 327 -11.67 48.43 -39.04
CA ARG A 327 -11.85 47.64 -40.26
C ARG A 327 -11.11 48.23 -41.47
N HIS A 328 -10.86 49.53 -41.49
CA HIS A 328 -10.08 50.23 -42.50
C HIS A 328 -8.96 51.09 -41.85
N PRO A 329 -7.68 50.68 -41.97
CA PRO A 329 -6.54 51.49 -41.52
C PRO A 329 -6.52 52.85 -42.25
N GLY A 330 -6.30 53.95 -41.53
CA GLY A 330 -6.25 55.29 -42.13
C GLY A 330 -7.60 55.96 -42.39
N PHE A 331 -8.72 55.37 -41.96
CA PHE A 331 -10.08 55.93 -42.13
C PHE A 331 -10.24 57.39 -41.64
N GLU A 332 -9.47 57.80 -40.63
CA GLU A 332 -9.51 59.16 -40.06
C GLU A 332 -8.92 60.24 -40.96
N HIS A 333 -8.03 59.87 -41.89
CA HIS A 333 -7.31 60.82 -42.75
C HIS A 333 -8.02 61.06 -44.09
N LEU A 334 -9.08 60.29 -44.37
CA LEU A 334 -9.89 60.42 -45.58
C LEU A 334 -10.82 61.63 -45.48
N GLU A 335 -11.07 62.30 -46.59
CA GLU A 335 -12.09 63.38 -46.63
C GLU A 335 -13.49 62.80 -46.37
N THR A 336 -14.42 63.63 -45.86
CA THR A 336 -15.76 63.19 -45.44
C THR A 336 -16.53 62.44 -46.53
N ALA A 337 -16.35 62.82 -47.81
CA ALA A 337 -16.96 62.14 -48.96
C ALA A 337 -16.35 60.75 -49.21
N GLU A 338 -15.04 60.60 -49.05
CA GLU A 338 -14.32 59.33 -49.18
C GLU A 338 -14.65 58.39 -48.01
N GLN A 339 -14.81 58.92 -46.80
CA GLN A 339 -15.28 58.15 -45.63
C GLN A 339 -16.65 57.52 -45.88
N TRP A 340 -17.58 58.24 -46.54
CA TRP A 340 -18.89 57.70 -46.89
C TRP A 340 -18.82 56.62 -47.96
N GLN A 341 -17.94 56.74 -48.95
CA GLN A 341 -17.72 55.69 -49.96
C GLN A 341 -17.10 54.43 -49.36
N VAL A 342 -16.19 54.58 -48.40
CA VAL A 342 -15.61 53.43 -47.68
C VAL A 342 -16.67 52.73 -46.85
N LEU A 343 -17.52 53.48 -46.14
CA LEU A 343 -18.64 52.92 -45.40
C LEU A 343 -19.66 52.23 -46.34
N GLU A 344 -19.97 52.81 -47.50
CA GLU A 344 -20.84 52.20 -48.51
C GLU A 344 -20.28 50.85 -49.00
N ARG A 345 -18.98 50.75 -49.25
CA ARG A 345 -18.34 49.48 -49.63
C ARG A 345 -18.37 48.45 -48.50
N LEU A 346 -18.16 48.89 -47.26
CA LEU A 346 -18.11 48.00 -46.09
C LEU A 346 -19.51 47.51 -45.66
N THR A 347 -20.52 48.38 -45.67
CA THR A 347 -21.87 48.06 -45.18
C THR A 347 -22.87 47.74 -46.29
N ARG A 348 -22.50 47.93 -47.57
CA ARG A 348 -23.37 47.80 -48.76
C ARG A 348 -24.65 48.65 -48.69
N GLN A 349 -24.60 49.77 -47.96
CA GLN A 349 -25.71 50.70 -47.84
C GLN A 349 -25.50 51.89 -48.77
N PRO A 350 -26.55 52.42 -49.43
CA PRO A 350 -26.41 53.58 -50.31
C PRO A 350 -25.79 54.78 -49.60
N SER A 351 -24.84 55.44 -50.26
CA SER A 351 -24.15 56.64 -49.75
C SER A 351 -25.08 57.76 -49.27
N HIS A 352 -26.28 57.92 -49.86
CA HIS A 352 -27.27 58.90 -49.41
C HIS A 352 -27.87 58.60 -48.01
N ILE A 353 -27.98 57.32 -47.63
CA ILE A 353 -28.46 56.92 -46.30
C ILE A 353 -27.37 57.15 -45.26
N ILE A 354 -26.11 56.89 -45.64
CA ILE A 354 -24.93 57.08 -44.79
C ILE A 354 -24.72 58.56 -44.50
N SER A 355 -24.81 59.43 -45.52
CA SER A 355 -24.67 60.87 -45.34
C SER A 355 -25.82 61.47 -44.53
N GLN A 356 -27.04 60.96 -44.66
CA GLN A 356 -28.18 61.38 -43.85
C GLN A 356 -28.06 60.93 -42.39
N ALA A 357 -27.52 59.74 -42.13
CA ALA A 357 -27.39 59.19 -40.78
C ALA A 357 -26.18 59.77 -40.00
N LEU A 358 -25.04 59.95 -40.67
CA LEU A 358 -23.80 60.48 -40.09
C LEU A 358 -23.63 62.00 -40.25
N GLY A 359 -24.55 62.64 -40.98
CA GLY A 359 -24.59 64.10 -41.11
C GLY A 359 -24.81 64.81 -39.77
N THR A 360 -24.54 66.12 -39.77
CA THR A 360 -24.70 66.97 -38.59
C THR A 360 -26.15 66.91 -38.10
N PRO A 361 -26.42 66.48 -36.86
CA PRO A 361 -27.79 66.39 -36.37
C PRO A 361 -28.45 67.76 -36.37
N ALA A 362 -29.71 67.81 -36.81
CA ALA A 362 -30.47 69.07 -36.89
C ALA A 362 -30.57 69.74 -35.51
N ALA A 363 -30.42 71.06 -35.46
CA ALA A 363 -30.47 71.83 -34.21
C ALA A 363 -31.85 71.81 -33.51
N LYS A 364 -32.89 71.31 -34.19
CA LYS A 364 -34.25 71.16 -33.65
C LYS A 364 -34.46 69.76 -33.08
N ARG A 365 -35.21 69.67 -31.96
CA ARG A 365 -35.60 68.40 -31.33
C ARG A 365 -36.39 67.54 -32.34
N LEU A 366 -35.96 66.30 -32.54
CA LEU A 366 -36.60 65.36 -33.44
C LEU A 366 -37.90 64.84 -32.82
N THR A 367 -38.89 64.56 -33.67
CA THR A 367 -40.07 63.81 -33.22
C THR A 367 -39.63 62.42 -32.76
N SER A 368 -40.40 61.79 -31.88
CA SER A 368 -40.09 60.44 -31.39
C SER A 368 -39.96 59.43 -32.53
N ALA A 369 -40.80 59.53 -33.55
CA ALA A 369 -40.76 58.67 -34.74
C ALA A 369 -39.51 58.89 -35.59
N ASP A 370 -39.08 60.14 -35.78
CA ASP A 370 -37.87 60.46 -36.55
C ASP A 370 -36.60 60.03 -35.80
N PHE A 371 -36.57 60.22 -34.48
CA PHE A 371 -35.47 59.76 -33.63
C PHE A 371 -35.33 58.23 -33.69
N CYS A 372 -36.41 57.48 -33.54
CA CYS A 372 -36.38 56.02 -33.64
C CYS A 372 -35.91 55.55 -35.02
N ARG A 373 -36.37 56.20 -36.11
CA ARG A 373 -35.91 55.89 -37.47
C ARG A 373 -34.41 56.16 -37.63
N GLN A 374 -33.92 57.29 -37.14
CA GLN A 374 -32.50 57.63 -37.22
C GLN A 374 -31.62 56.70 -36.39
N VAL A 375 -32.05 56.31 -35.18
CA VAL A 375 -31.36 55.30 -34.36
C VAL A 375 -31.34 53.95 -35.08
N ALA A 376 -32.45 53.54 -35.68
CA ALA A 376 -32.52 52.30 -36.45
C ALA A 376 -31.55 52.29 -37.63
N TYR A 377 -31.46 53.39 -38.39
CA TYR A 377 -30.49 53.53 -39.48
C TYR A 377 -29.03 53.51 -38.99
N LEU A 378 -28.71 54.15 -37.86
CA LEU A 378 -27.37 54.08 -37.28
C LEU A 378 -27.04 52.67 -36.77
N GLN A 379 -28.01 51.96 -36.19
CA GLN A 379 -27.83 50.59 -35.72
C GLN A 379 -27.66 49.60 -36.87
N THR A 380 -28.39 49.74 -37.97
CA THR A 380 -28.20 48.88 -39.15
C THR A 380 -26.81 49.08 -39.77
N ILE A 381 -26.33 50.33 -39.86
CA ILE A 381 -24.95 50.62 -40.30
C ILE A 381 -23.94 49.99 -39.34
N ARG A 382 -24.10 50.19 -38.02
CA ARG A 382 -23.19 49.63 -37.00
C ARG A 382 -23.13 48.10 -37.04
N ASN A 383 -24.27 47.42 -37.21
CA ASN A 383 -24.32 45.96 -37.22
C ASN A 383 -23.79 45.34 -38.51
N ALA A 384 -23.70 46.13 -39.58
CA ALA A 384 -23.10 45.72 -40.86
C ALA A 384 -21.58 45.94 -40.90
N LEU A 385 -21.03 46.78 -40.00
CA LEU A 385 -19.60 47.01 -39.79
C LEU A 385 -18.97 46.00 -38.85
#